data_AF-K0KLM2-F1
#
_entry.id   AF-K0KLM2-F1
#
_cell.length_a   1.000
_cell.length_b   1.000
_cell.length_c   1.000
_cell.angle_alpha   90.00
_cell.angle_beta   90.00
_cell.angle_gamma   90.00
#
_symmetry.space_group_name_H-M   'P 1'
#
loop_
_entity.id
_entity.type
_entity.pdbx_description
1 polymer ?
#
loop_
_entity_poly.entity_id
_entity_poly.type
_entity_poly.pdbx_seq_one_letter_code
_entity_poly.pdbx_strand_id
1 'polypeptide(L)'
;MSLPEGYTVRRLQESDFKRGVLDVLTALTTVGDLSELQFNNIVTKWDCLTLMNGKPIYNPVVIINDQDQVVATGMIFIEEKLIHTGGLVGHIEDIAVRNDQQGKKLGKFLIEELKTIGQKAGVYKIILDCDPKNEGFYEKCGFKNAGIEMQYRL
;
A
#
# COMPACT_ATOMS: atom_id res chain seq x y z
N MET A 1 -16.83 -4.61 -1.81
CA MET A 1 -16.22 -5.66 -2.65
C MET A 1 -15.70 -6.72 -1.70
N SER A 2 -15.86 -8.01 -1.99
CA SER A 2 -15.30 -9.09 -1.18
C SER A 2 -14.05 -9.65 -1.86
N LEU A 3 -13.13 -10.16 -1.06
CA LEU A 3 -12.05 -11.01 -1.55
C LEU A 3 -12.63 -12.37 -2.02
N PRO A 4 -11.88 -13.12 -2.85
CA PRO A 4 -12.19 -14.52 -3.12
C PRO A 4 -12.26 -15.35 -1.83
N GLU A 5 -12.97 -16.48 -1.88
CA GLU A 5 -13.02 -17.41 -0.75
C GLU A 5 -11.62 -17.88 -0.36
N GLY A 6 -11.35 -17.94 0.95
CA GLY A 6 -10.04 -18.30 1.51
C GLY A 6 -9.00 -17.16 1.52
N TYR A 7 -9.31 -16.01 0.91
CA TYR A 7 -8.40 -14.86 0.90
C TYR A 7 -8.71 -13.94 2.08
N THR A 8 -7.66 -13.39 2.68
CA THR A 8 -7.78 -12.46 3.80
C THR A 8 -6.95 -11.20 3.56
N VAL A 9 -7.34 -10.10 4.20
CA VAL A 9 -6.60 -8.83 4.19
C VAL A 9 -6.23 -8.47 5.61
N ARG A 10 -5.00 -8.00 5.81
CA ARG A 10 -4.56 -7.45 7.09
C ARG A 10 -3.36 -6.53 6.91
N ARG A 11 -2.95 -5.87 7.99
CA ARG A 11 -1.67 -5.18 8.07
C ARG A 11 -0.53 -6.17 7.84
N LEU A 12 0.53 -5.71 7.17
CA LEU A 12 1.79 -6.44 7.03
C LEU A 12 2.41 -6.70 8.42
N GLN A 13 3.05 -7.86 8.58
CA GLN A 13 3.72 -8.28 9.80
C GLN A 13 5.11 -8.84 9.50
N GLU A 14 5.97 -8.94 10.52
CA GLU A 14 7.33 -9.50 10.39
C GLU A 14 7.35 -10.90 9.76
N SER A 15 6.36 -11.74 10.11
CA SER A 15 6.22 -13.09 9.55
C SER A 15 5.98 -13.12 8.02
N ASP A 16 5.60 -11.99 7.41
CA ASP A 16 5.37 -11.90 5.96
C ASP A 16 6.64 -11.92 5.14
N PHE A 17 7.80 -11.71 5.77
CA PHE A 17 9.10 -12.00 5.16
C PHE A 17 9.13 -13.44 4.62
N LYS A 18 8.67 -14.39 5.43
CA LYS A 18 8.62 -15.82 5.08
C LYS A 18 7.41 -16.20 4.22
N ARG A 19 6.39 -15.33 4.14
CA ARG A 19 5.22 -15.51 3.25
C ARG A 19 5.41 -14.92 1.85
N GLY A 20 6.62 -14.45 1.52
CA GLY A 20 6.99 -14.04 0.17
C GLY A 20 6.56 -12.61 -0.20
N VAL A 21 6.39 -11.70 0.77
CA VAL A 21 6.01 -10.31 0.45
C VAL A 21 7.03 -9.61 -0.45
N LEU A 22 8.32 -9.92 -0.28
CA LEU A 22 9.39 -9.38 -1.13
C LEU A 22 9.27 -9.89 -2.57
N ASP A 23 8.91 -11.17 -2.75
CA ASP A 23 8.67 -11.74 -4.08
C ASP A 23 7.50 -11.05 -4.78
N VAL A 24 6.45 -10.68 -4.05
CA VAL A 24 5.32 -9.91 -4.60
C VAL A 24 5.76 -8.53 -5.08
N LEU A 25 6.63 -7.84 -4.33
CA LEU A 25 7.15 -6.51 -4.71
C LEU A 25 8.04 -6.55 -5.96
N THR A 26 8.61 -7.71 -6.33
CA THR A 26 9.36 -7.83 -7.59
C THR A 26 8.49 -7.62 -8.84
N ALA A 27 7.17 -7.75 -8.72
CA ALA A 27 6.24 -7.41 -9.80
C ALA A 27 6.15 -5.89 -10.05
N LEU A 28 6.61 -5.07 -9.11
CA LEU A 28 6.62 -3.61 -9.19
C LEU A 28 8.00 -3.07 -9.58
N THR A 29 9.06 -3.47 -8.87
CA THR A 29 10.40 -2.91 -9.05
C THR A 29 11.50 -3.82 -8.50
N THR A 30 12.76 -3.39 -8.58
CA THR A 30 13.90 -4.04 -7.94
C THR A 30 13.81 -3.91 -6.42
N VAL A 31 13.76 -5.04 -5.70
CA VAL A 31 13.77 -5.10 -4.23
C VAL A 31 15.20 -5.14 -3.69
N GLY A 32 16.09 -5.93 -4.32
CA GLY A 32 17.47 -6.15 -3.86
C GLY A 32 17.57 -7.15 -2.70
N ASP A 33 18.75 -7.21 -2.08
CA ASP A 33 19.07 -8.17 -1.01
C ASP A 33 18.73 -7.60 0.37
N LEU A 34 17.45 -7.73 0.77
CA LEU A 34 16.98 -7.33 2.11
C LEU A 34 17.00 -8.52 3.07
N SER A 35 17.78 -8.45 4.15
CA SER A 35 17.80 -9.50 5.19
C SER A 35 16.54 -9.47 6.07
N GLU A 36 16.20 -10.61 6.69
CA GLU A 36 15.05 -10.73 7.62
C GLU A 36 15.18 -9.73 8.79
N LEU A 37 16.39 -9.52 9.31
CA LEU A 37 16.64 -8.55 10.37
C LEU A 37 16.35 -7.11 9.92
N GLN A 38 16.77 -6.73 8.71
CA GLN A 38 16.49 -5.39 8.18
C GLN A 38 14.99 -5.20 7.94
N PHE A 39 14.32 -6.21 7.39
CA PHE A 39 12.88 -6.20 7.20
C PHE A 39 12.14 -6.00 8.53
N ASN A 40 12.46 -6.79 9.55
CA ASN A 40 11.83 -6.68 10.87
C ASN A 40 12.05 -5.30 11.51
N ASN A 41 13.26 -4.75 11.39
CA ASN A 41 13.55 -3.40 11.89
C ASN A 41 12.69 -2.33 11.20
N ILE A 42 12.44 -2.47 9.90
CA ILE A 42 11.57 -1.56 9.13
C ILE A 42 10.11 -1.70 9.60
N VAL A 43 9.61 -2.93 9.71
CA VAL A 43 8.23 -3.20 10.13
C VAL A 43 7.99 -2.70 11.56
N THR A 44 8.88 -3.02 12.49
CA THR A 44 8.82 -2.50 13.88
C THR A 44 8.78 -0.97 13.88
N LYS A 45 9.63 -0.30 13.08
CA LYS A 45 9.61 1.16 12.97
C LYS A 45 8.26 1.68 12.47
N TRP A 46 7.67 1.05 11.45
CA TRP A 46 6.36 1.42 10.94
C TRP A 46 5.24 1.27 11.97
N ASP A 47 5.34 0.30 12.87
CA ASP A 47 4.36 0.06 13.93
C ASP A 47 4.48 1.06 15.09
N CYS A 48 5.66 1.63 15.32
CA CYS A 48 5.88 2.61 16.39
C CYS A 48 5.57 4.07 16.00
N LEU A 49 5.59 4.41 14.72
CA LEU A 49 5.48 5.81 14.27
C LEU A 49 4.01 6.24 14.07
N THR A 50 3.59 7.24 14.84
CA THR A 50 2.22 7.76 14.85
C THR A 50 2.16 9.26 14.55
N LEU A 51 1.03 9.68 14.00
CA LEU A 51 0.62 11.07 13.81
C LEU A 51 0.27 11.71 15.16
N MET A 52 0.08 13.04 15.18
CA MET A 52 -0.36 13.76 16.38
C MET A 52 -1.70 13.26 16.93
N ASN A 53 -2.58 12.73 16.07
CA ASN A 53 -3.87 12.15 16.47
C ASN A 53 -3.77 10.68 16.91
N GLY A 54 -2.55 10.14 17.05
CA GLY A 54 -2.28 8.77 17.49
C GLY A 54 -2.51 7.68 16.44
N LYS A 55 -2.89 8.03 15.20
CA LYS A 55 -3.02 7.05 14.10
C LYS A 55 -1.64 6.70 13.53
N PRO A 56 -1.44 5.48 12.98
CA PRO A 56 -0.16 5.11 12.37
C PRO A 56 0.16 5.95 11.13
N ILE A 57 1.42 6.36 11.01
CA ILE A 57 1.93 7.06 9.81
C ILE A 57 2.00 6.09 8.63
N TYR A 58 2.57 4.91 8.85
CA TYR A 58 2.74 3.88 7.85
C TYR A 58 1.65 2.83 7.98
N ASN A 59 0.94 2.54 6.88
CA ASN A 59 -0.14 1.56 6.86
C ASN A 59 0.04 0.54 5.72
N PRO A 60 1.03 -0.37 5.84
CA PRO A 60 1.21 -1.47 4.89
C PRO A 60 0.10 -2.51 5.05
N VAL A 61 -0.46 -2.95 3.93
CA VAL A 61 -1.55 -3.91 3.85
C VAL A 61 -1.13 -5.04 2.91
N VAL A 62 -1.39 -6.28 3.33
CA VAL A 62 -1.18 -7.49 2.53
C VAL A 62 -2.50 -8.22 2.33
N ILE A 63 -2.63 -8.87 1.17
CA ILE A 63 -3.64 -9.89 0.91
C ILE A 63 -2.96 -11.25 0.92
N ILE A 64 -3.55 -12.20 1.64
CA ILE A 64 -3.06 -13.56 1.81
C ILE A 64 -4.05 -14.52 1.17
N ASN A 65 -3.56 -15.50 0.43
CA ASN A 65 -4.40 -16.54 -0.17
C ASN A 65 -4.66 -17.72 0.79
N ASP A 66 -5.40 -18.70 0.29
CA ASP A 66 -5.73 -19.95 0.97
C ASP A 66 -4.55 -20.90 1.21
N GLN A 67 -3.35 -20.56 0.70
CA GLN A 67 -2.09 -21.27 0.97
C GLN A 67 -1.18 -20.54 1.97
N ASP A 68 -1.70 -19.56 2.72
CA ASP A 68 -0.94 -18.71 3.66
C ASP A 68 0.25 -17.96 3.01
N GLN A 69 0.11 -17.57 1.74
CA GLN A 69 1.11 -16.78 1.01
C GLN A 69 0.60 -15.36 0.77
N VAL A 70 1.51 -14.39 0.86
CA VAL A 70 1.20 -13.03 0.43
C VAL A 70 1.09 -13.02 -1.10
N VAL A 71 -0.01 -12.46 -1.60
CA VAL A 71 -0.34 -12.42 -3.04
C VAL A 71 -0.55 -11.01 -3.58
N ALA A 72 -0.75 -10.04 -2.70
CA ALA A 72 -0.75 -8.62 -3.03
C ALA A 72 -0.31 -7.80 -1.82
N THR A 73 0.28 -6.64 -2.07
CA THR A 73 0.67 -5.69 -1.03
C THR A 73 0.50 -4.26 -1.53
N GLY A 74 0.31 -3.34 -0.61
CA GLY A 74 0.28 -1.90 -0.84
C GLY A 74 0.32 -1.14 0.46
N MET A 75 0.64 0.15 0.39
CA MET A 75 0.74 1.00 1.57
C MET A 75 -0.05 2.29 1.39
N ILE A 76 -0.58 2.83 2.48
CA ILE A 76 -0.91 4.25 2.57
C ILE A 76 -0.04 4.91 3.64
N PHE A 77 0.81 5.84 3.21
CA PHE A 77 1.58 6.73 4.08
C PHE A 77 0.77 7.99 4.36
N ILE A 78 0.69 8.42 5.61
CA ILE A 78 -0.11 9.58 6.00
C ILE A 78 0.80 10.71 6.43
N GLU A 79 0.65 11.87 5.78
CA GLU A 79 1.49 13.04 5.97
C GLU A 79 0.70 14.19 6.60
N GLU A 80 1.27 14.81 7.64
CA GLU A 80 0.81 16.08 8.21
C GLU A 80 1.27 17.27 7.35
N LYS A 81 0.34 18.17 7.03
CA LYS A 81 0.62 19.38 6.26
C LYS A 81 0.34 20.63 7.09
N LEU A 82 1.09 21.71 6.84
CA LEU A 82 0.75 23.04 7.37
C LEU A 82 -0.48 23.64 6.65
N ILE A 83 -0.64 23.33 5.36
CA ILE A 83 -1.81 23.73 4.56
C ILE A 83 -3.07 22.99 5.01
N HIS A 84 -4.25 23.47 4.58
CA HIS A 84 -5.54 22.93 4.99
C HIS A 84 -5.70 22.85 6.53
N THR A 85 -5.18 23.85 7.23
CA THR A 85 -5.33 23.99 8.70
C THR A 85 -4.75 22.79 9.46
N GLY A 86 -3.53 22.36 9.13
CA GLY A 86 -2.96 21.16 9.74
C GLY A 86 -3.49 19.86 9.13
N GLY A 87 -3.94 19.90 7.86
CA GLY A 87 -4.64 18.78 7.23
C GLY A 87 -3.74 17.58 6.96
N LEU A 88 -4.36 16.40 6.80
CA LEU A 88 -3.66 15.15 6.50
C LEU A 88 -3.80 14.75 5.02
N VAL A 89 -2.73 14.28 4.40
CA VAL A 89 -2.73 13.70 3.05
C VAL A 89 -2.35 12.22 3.13
N GLY A 90 -3.12 11.36 2.45
CA GLY A 90 -2.73 9.97 2.22
C GLY A 90 -1.98 9.82 0.91
N HIS A 91 -0.85 9.11 0.93
CA HIS A 91 -0.06 8.74 -0.24
C HIS A 91 -0.12 7.23 -0.38
N ILE A 92 -0.76 6.75 -1.44
CA ILE A 92 -0.79 5.32 -1.74
C ILE A 92 0.48 4.96 -2.50
N GLU A 93 1.22 3.99 -1.97
CA GLU A 93 2.54 3.57 -2.45
C GLU A 93 2.61 2.05 -2.60
N ASP A 94 3.59 1.58 -3.37
CA ASP A 94 4.03 0.18 -3.46
C ASP A 94 2.93 -0.84 -3.77
N ILE A 95 1.99 -0.48 -4.66
CA ILE A 95 0.92 -1.37 -5.11
C ILE A 95 1.48 -2.49 -5.98
N ALA A 96 1.45 -3.72 -5.48
CA ALA A 96 1.89 -4.91 -6.20
C ALA A 96 0.89 -6.08 -6.04
N VAL A 97 0.67 -6.80 -7.14
CA VAL A 97 -0.13 -8.04 -7.17
C VAL A 97 0.68 -9.09 -7.91
N ARG A 98 0.84 -10.27 -7.30
CA ARG A 98 1.58 -11.39 -7.89
C ARG A 98 1.00 -11.76 -9.25
N ASN A 99 1.86 -12.05 -10.24
CA ASN A 99 1.46 -12.20 -11.64
C ASN A 99 0.38 -13.28 -11.86
N ASP A 100 0.50 -14.43 -11.19
CA ASP A 100 -0.46 -15.54 -11.21
C ASP A 100 -1.78 -15.25 -10.45
N GLN A 101 -1.87 -14.07 -9.81
CA GLN A 101 -3.01 -13.62 -9.03
C GLN A 101 -3.72 -12.41 -9.64
N GLN A 102 -3.22 -11.92 -10.79
CA GLN A 102 -3.85 -10.85 -11.55
C GLN A 102 -5.21 -11.27 -12.12
N GLY A 103 -6.07 -10.30 -12.45
CA GLY A 103 -7.44 -10.55 -12.92
C GLY A 103 -8.46 -10.90 -11.83
N LYS A 104 -8.02 -11.25 -10.61
CA LYS A 104 -8.89 -11.56 -9.45
C LYS A 104 -9.40 -10.32 -8.69
N LYS A 105 -9.25 -9.12 -9.26
CA LYS A 105 -9.61 -7.82 -8.67
C LYS A 105 -8.92 -7.49 -7.33
N LEU A 106 -7.83 -8.18 -6.97
CA LEU A 106 -7.07 -7.95 -5.73
C LEU A 106 -6.53 -6.51 -5.64
N GLY A 107 -5.97 -5.99 -6.73
CA GLY A 107 -5.48 -4.59 -6.77
C GLY A 107 -6.61 -3.59 -6.48
N LYS A 108 -7.80 -3.78 -7.07
CA LYS A 108 -8.94 -2.89 -6.80
C LYS A 108 -9.41 -3.00 -5.35
N PHE A 109 -9.43 -4.21 -4.79
CA PHE A 109 -9.76 -4.40 -3.37
C PHE A 109 -8.77 -3.66 -2.47
N LEU A 110 -7.47 -3.81 -2.73
CA LEU A 110 -6.41 -3.16 -1.97
C LEU A 110 -6.55 -1.63 -1.99
N ILE A 111 -6.85 -1.02 -3.15
CA ILE A 111 -7.08 0.42 -3.24
C ILE A 111 -8.27 0.88 -2.39
N GLU A 112 -9.37 0.12 -2.36
CA GLU A 112 -10.52 0.47 -1.50
C GLU A 112 -10.21 0.32 -0.01
N GLU A 113 -9.41 -0.67 0.38
CA GLU A 113 -8.95 -0.82 1.77
C GLU A 113 -8.06 0.36 2.19
N LEU A 114 -7.09 0.74 1.35
CA LEU A 114 -6.20 1.88 1.61
C LEU A 114 -6.98 3.21 1.68
N LYS A 115 -7.99 3.40 0.81
CA LYS A 115 -8.91 4.54 0.90
C LYS A 115 -9.65 4.57 2.22
N THR A 116 -10.13 3.41 2.68
CA THR A 116 -10.84 3.27 3.96
C THR A 116 -9.93 3.62 5.15
N ILE A 117 -8.66 3.20 5.11
CA ILE A 117 -7.65 3.56 6.12
C ILE A 117 -7.45 5.08 6.13
N GLY A 118 -7.23 5.71 4.97
CA GLY A 118 -7.07 7.16 4.87
C GLY A 118 -8.28 7.93 5.39
N GLN A 119 -9.50 7.51 5.02
CA GLN A 119 -10.74 8.12 5.53
C GLN A 119 -10.85 8.04 7.05
N LYS A 120 -10.54 6.88 7.65
CA LYS A 120 -10.54 6.68 9.11
C LYS A 120 -9.47 7.51 9.83
N ALA A 121 -8.38 7.85 9.15
CA ALA A 121 -7.34 8.73 9.68
C ALA A 121 -7.70 10.22 9.56
N GLY A 122 -8.69 10.58 8.73
CA GLY A 122 -9.12 11.96 8.52
C GLY A 122 -8.35 12.70 7.43
N VAL A 123 -7.82 11.99 6.43
CA VAL A 123 -7.15 12.64 5.29
C VAL A 123 -8.15 13.42 4.43
N TYR A 124 -7.78 14.63 3.99
CA TYR A 124 -8.65 15.45 3.13
C TYR A 124 -8.53 15.06 1.66
N LYS A 125 -7.42 14.41 1.27
CA LYS A 125 -7.23 13.81 -0.04
C LYS A 125 -6.29 12.61 0.04
N ILE A 126 -6.39 11.74 -0.95
CA ILE A 126 -5.47 10.63 -1.19
C ILE A 126 -4.89 10.80 -2.59
N ILE A 127 -3.59 10.67 -2.73
CA ILE A 127 -2.86 10.74 -3.99
C ILE A 127 -2.00 9.50 -4.18
N LEU A 128 -1.62 9.27 -5.43
CA LEU A 128 -0.69 8.24 -5.87
C LEU A 128 -0.17 8.65 -7.24
N ASP A 129 1.00 8.12 -7.59
CA ASP A 129 1.58 8.24 -8.92
C ASP A 129 1.48 6.90 -9.66
N CYS A 130 1.32 6.95 -10.98
CA CYS A 130 1.23 5.74 -11.79
C CYS A 130 1.68 5.94 -13.24
N ASP A 131 2.21 4.87 -13.84
CA ASP A 131 2.43 4.81 -15.29
C ASP A 131 1.12 5.09 -16.06
N PRO A 132 1.18 5.75 -17.23
CA PRO A 132 0.00 6.03 -18.06
C PRO A 132 -0.87 4.79 -18.37
N LYS A 133 -0.25 3.61 -18.50
CA LYS A 133 -0.96 2.34 -18.73
C LYS A 133 -1.93 1.95 -17.59
N ASN A 134 -1.73 2.49 -16.40
CA ASN A 134 -2.51 2.20 -15.20
C ASN A 134 -3.58 3.26 -14.91
N GLU A 135 -3.62 4.39 -15.62
CA GLU A 135 -4.58 5.48 -15.38
C GLU A 135 -6.03 4.97 -15.40
N GLY A 136 -6.40 4.21 -16.43
CA GLY A 136 -7.75 3.63 -16.53
C GLY A 136 -8.10 2.60 -15.45
N PHE A 137 -7.11 2.02 -14.76
CA PHE A 137 -7.36 1.20 -13.56
C PHE A 137 -7.69 2.09 -12.35
N TYR A 138 -6.95 3.17 -12.13
CA TYR A 138 -7.18 4.09 -11.02
C TYR A 138 -8.46 4.92 -11.19
N GLU A 139 -8.83 5.29 -12.41
CA GLU A 139 -10.15 5.89 -12.70
C GLU A 139 -11.31 4.97 -12.26
N LYS A 140 -11.19 3.66 -12.51
CA LYS A 140 -12.17 2.65 -12.05
C LYS A 140 -12.20 2.48 -10.52
N CYS A 141 -11.20 3.01 -9.81
CA CYS A 141 -11.14 3.09 -8.35
C CYS A 141 -11.60 4.47 -7.81
N GLY A 142 -12.03 5.37 -8.70
CA GLY A 142 -12.56 6.70 -8.38
C GLY A 142 -11.51 7.81 -8.28
N PHE A 143 -10.26 7.54 -8.67
CA PHE A 143 -9.24 8.57 -8.80
C PHE A 143 -9.45 9.38 -10.09
N LYS A 144 -8.82 10.55 -10.14
CA LYS A 144 -8.77 11.42 -11.31
C LYS A 144 -7.34 11.91 -11.48
N ASN A 145 -6.95 12.19 -12.72
CA ASN A 145 -5.67 12.82 -12.99
C ASN A 145 -5.57 14.17 -12.25
N ALA A 146 -4.50 14.35 -11.47
CA ALA A 146 -4.33 15.49 -10.57
C ALA A 146 -2.96 16.18 -10.72
N GLY A 147 -2.13 15.76 -11.68
CA GLY A 147 -0.78 16.27 -11.86
C GLY A 147 0.12 15.33 -12.66
N ILE A 148 1.40 15.70 -12.74
CA ILE A 148 2.45 14.91 -13.38
C ILE A 148 3.50 14.62 -12.31
N GLU A 149 3.83 13.34 -12.13
CA GLU A 149 4.94 12.91 -11.29
C GLU A 149 6.27 13.36 -11.92
N MET A 150 7.14 13.95 -11.12
CA MET A 150 8.50 14.34 -11.52
C MET A 150 9.50 13.66 -10.59
N GLN A 151 10.54 13.05 -11.16
CA GLN A 151 11.57 12.34 -10.39
C GLN A 151 12.97 12.89 -10.67
N TYR A 152 13.83 12.85 -9.65
CA TYR A 152 15.28 13.05 -9.77
C TYR A 152 15.98 11.89 -9.08
N ARG A 153 16.84 11.17 -9.81
CA ARG A 153 17.57 10.01 -9.27
C ARG A 153 18.98 10.43 -8.86
N LEU A 154 19.37 10.06 -7.64
CA LEU A 154 20.70 10.28 -7.07
C LEU A 154 21.67 9.15 -7.44
#